data_AF-A0A965CDP8-F1
#
_entry.id   AF-A0A965CDP8-F1
#
_cell.length_a   1.000
_cell.length_b   1.000
_cell.length_c   1.000
_cell.angle_alpha   90.00
_cell.angle_beta   90.00
_cell.angle_gamma   90.00
#
_symmetry.space_group_name_H-M   'P 1'
#
loop_
_entity.id
_entity.type
_entity.pdbx_description
1 polymer ?
#
loop_
_entity_poly.entity_id
_entity_poly.type
_entity_poly.pdbx_seq_one_letter_code
_entity_poly.pdbx_strand_id
1 'polypeptide(L)' 'MDAMKAVGIVEGWIDAEDEDEVVLAWQYLIDTGRAWTLQGAVGRHAAALIQEGICTAPSGSY' A
#
# COMPACT_ATOMS: atom_id res chain seq x y z
N MET A 1 5.56 8.95 -5.20
CA MET A 1 4.98 9.08 -3.85
C MET A 1 6.09 8.88 -2.82
N ASP A 2 6.03 9.51 -1.65
CA ASP A 2 6.93 9.24 -0.53
C ASP A 2 6.28 8.34 0.53
N ALA A 3 7.09 7.80 1.45
CA ALA A 3 6.61 6.86 2.45
C ALA A 3 5.64 7.47 3.47
N MET A 4 5.79 8.74 3.84
CA MET A 4 4.90 9.37 4.81
C MET A 4 3.49 9.56 4.21
N LYS A 5 3.42 10.06 2.96
CA LYS A 5 2.15 10.23 2.26
C LYS A 5 1.44 8.89 2.04
N ALA A 6 2.17 7.87 1.57
CA ALA A 6 1.61 6.53 1.35
C ALA A 6 1.04 5.90 2.62
N VAL A 7 1.79 5.98 3.74
CA VAL A 7 1.32 5.51 5.04
C VAL A 7 0.07 6.28 5.49
N GLY A 8 0.05 7.60 5.29
CA GLY A 8 -1.10 8.40 5.73
C GLY A 8 -2.38 8.16 4.97
N ILE A 9 -2.28 7.87 3.67
CA ILE A 9 -3.44 7.47 2.86
C ILE A 9 -3.96 6.11 3.35
N VAL A 10 -3.07 5.13 3.53
CA VAL A 10 -3.46 3.76 3.93
C VAL A 10 -4.03 3.69 5.35
N GLU A 11 -3.50 4.49 6.28
CA GLU A 11 -4.00 4.57 7.67
C GLU A 11 -5.18 5.55 7.81
N GLY A 12 -5.55 6.28 6.75
CA GLY A 12 -6.71 7.16 6.71
C GLY A 12 -6.57 8.50 7.45
N TRP A 13 -5.34 9.00 7.65
CA TRP A 13 -5.08 10.33 8.22
C TRP A 13 -4.58 11.36 7.20
N ILE A 14 -4.36 10.95 5.95
CA ILE A 14 -4.24 11.82 4.77
C ILE A 14 -5.36 11.40 3.81
N ASP A 15 -6.12 12.38 3.33
CA ASP A 15 -7.10 12.15 2.26
C ASP A 15 -6.37 11.93 0.93
N ALA A 16 -6.81 10.92 0.18
CA ALA A 16 -6.40 10.75 -1.21
C ALA A 16 -7.19 11.70 -2.12
N GLU A 17 -6.57 12.14 -3.21
CA GLU A 17 -7.22 12.97 -4.23
C GLU A 17 -8.31 12.21 -4.99
N ASP A 18 -8.09 10.90 -5.22
CA ASP A 18 -9.00 9.98 -5.89
C ASP A 18 -8.74 8.52 -5.49
N GLU A 19 -9.54 7.60 -6.04
CA GLU A 19 -9.41 6.15 -5.80
C GLU A 19 -8.09 5.59 -6.35
N ASP A 20 -7.58 6.14 -7.45
CA ASP A 20 -6.32 5.70 -8.06
C ASP A 20 -5.13 6.00 -7.14
N GLU A 21 -5.14 7.13 -6.44
CA GLU A 21 -4.10 7.48 -5.47
C GLU A 21 -4.08 6.52 -4.27
N VAL A 22 -5.24 6.03 -3.84
CA VAL A 22 -5.33 4.98 -2.80
C VAL A 22 -4.63 3.71 -3.27
N VAL A 23 -4.89 3.27 -4.51
CA VAL A 23 -4.26 2.07 -5.08
C VAL A 23 -2.75 2.28 -5.24
N LEU A 24 -2.32 3.46 -5.69
CA LEU A 24 -0.90 3.83 -5.80
C LEU A 24 -0.18 3.82 -4.44
N ALA A 25 -0.85 4.28 -3.38
CA ALA A 25 -0.31 4.23 -2.03
C ALA A 25 -0.10 2.78 -1.55
N TRP A 26 -1.10 1.93 -1.74
CA TRP A 26 -0.99 0.49 -1.44
C TRP A 26 0.13 -0.18 -2.24
N GLN A 27 0.19 0.05 -3.55
CA GLN A 27 1.22 -0.53 -4.41
C GLN A 27 2.62 -0.08 -3.98
N TYR A 28 2.81 1.21 -3.69
CA TYR A 28 4.09 1.74 -3.19
C TYR A 28 4.54 1.07 -1.89
N LEU A 29 3.63 0.85 -0.93
CA LEU A 29 3.96 0.18 0.32
C LEU A 29 4.28 -1.31 0.11
N ILE A 30 3.62 -1.97 -0.86
CA ILE A 30 3.92 -3.36 -1.24
C ILE A 30 5.31 -3.46 -1.87
N ASP A 31 5.60 -2.62 -2.86
CA ASP A 31 6.85 -2.64 -3.63
C ASP A 31 8.07 -2.32 -2.76
N THR A 32 7.92 -1.39 -1.81
CA THR A 32 8.99 -1.03 -0.87
C THR A 32 9.09 -1.99 0.33
N GLY A 33 8.22 -3.00 0.40
CA GLY A 33 8.11 -3.93 1.52
C GLY A 33 7.56 -3.34 2.82
N ARG A 34 7.21 -2.04 2.83
CA ARG A 34 6.72 -1.33 4.01
C ARG A 34 5.39 -1.86 4.52
N ALA A 35 4.51 -2.30 3.62
CA ALA A 35 3.21 -2.91 3.97
C ALA A 35 3.36 -4.08 4.95
N TRP A 36 4.50 -4.77 4.90
CA TRP A 36 4.81 -5.95 5.73
C TRP A 36 5.52 -5.60 7.05
N THR A 37 5.87 -4.33 7.25
CA THR A 37 6.54 -3.83 8.47
C THR A 37 5.60 -3.04 9.38
N LEU A 38 4.50 -2.52 8.82
CA LEU A 38 3.49 -1.76 9.54
C LEU A 38 2.62 -2.68 10.41
N GLN A 39 2.21 -2.15 11.57
CA GLN A 39 1.42 -2.89 12.55
C GLN A 39 -0.05 -3.00 12.14
N GLY A 40 -0.83 -3.76 12.91
CA GLY A 40 -2.28 -3.83 12.75
C GLY A 40 -2.72 -4.72 11.58
N ALA A 41 -3.46 -4.13 10.63
CA ALA A 41 -4.09 -4.86 9.53
C ALA A 41 -3.48 -4.55 8.15
N VAL A 42 -2.47 -3.68 8.06
CA VAL A 42 -1.92 -3.20 6.78
C VAL A 42 -1.43 -4.36 5.91
N GLY A 43 -0.59 -5.26 6.45
CA GLY A 43 -0.11 -6.42 5.70
C GLY A 43 -1.23 -7.36 5.24
N ARG A 44 -2.28 -7.56 6.05
CA ARG A 44 -3.41 -8.42 5.65
C ARG A 44 -4.22 -7.80 4.51
N HIS A 45 -4.44 -6.49 4.53
CA HIS A 45 -5.12 -5.78 3.44
C HIS A 45 -4.27 -5.77 2.17
N ALA A 46 -2.96 -5.51 2.27
CA ALA A 46 -2.06 -5.62 1.13
C ALA A 46 -2.13 -7.01 0.47
N ALA A 47 -2.16 -8.09 1.26
CA ALA A 47 -2.33 -9.45 0.74
C ALA A 47 -3.70 -9.66 0.08
N ALA A 48 -4.79 -9.12 0.64
CA ALA A 48 -6.12 -9.21 0.05
C ALA A 48 -6.19 -8.47 -1.29
N LEU A 49 -5.65 -7.25 -1.38
CA LEU A 49 -5.62 -6.45 -2.62
C LEU A 49 -4.83 -7.16 -3.74
N ILE A 50 -3.76 -7.88 -3.39
CA ILE A 50 -3.02 -8.71 -4.35
C ILE A 50 -3.87 -9.91 -4.82
N GLN A 51 -4.61 -10.56 -3.91
CA GLN A 51 -5.48 -11.67 -4.25
C GLN A 51 -6.67 -11.24 -5.13
N GLU A 52 -7.18 -10.03 -4.92
CA GLU A 52 -8.26 -9.42 -5.70
C GLU A 52 -7.79 -8.88 -7.06
N GLY A 53 -6.47 -8.83 -7.30
CA GLY A 53 -5.89 -8.32 -8.55
C GLY A 53 -5.89 -6.79 -8.66
N ILE A 54 -6.13 -6.08 -7.55
CA ILE A 54 -6.07 -4.61 -7.46
C ILE A 54 -4.62 -4.14 -7.39
N CYS A 55 -3.78 -4.87 -6.64
CA CYS A 55 -2.33 -4.64 -6.57
C CYS A 55 -1.56 -5.86 -7.07
N THR A 56 -0.28 -5.67 -7.37
CA THR A 56 0.63 -6.76 -7.72
C THR A 56 1.54 -7.12 -6.55
N ALA A 57 2.02 -8.37 -6.52
CA ALA A 57 3.05 -8.81 -5.58
C ALA A 57 4.30 -7.92 -5.69
N PRO A 58 5.16 -7.84 -4.63
CA PRO A 58 6.33 -6.99 -4.64
C PRO A 58 7.17 -7.22 -5.89
N SER A 59 7.46 -6.15 -6.63
CA SER A 59 8.36 -6.21 -7.78
C SER A 59 9.79 -6.48 -7.28
N GLY A 60 10.13 -7.76 -7.11
CA GLY A 60 11.44 -8.17 -6.65
C GLY A 60 12.52 -7.92 -7.71
N SER A 61 13.44 -7.01 -7.43
CA SER A 61 14.84 -7.19 -7.78
C SER A 61 15.65 -6.97 -6.50
N TYR A 62 15.94 -8.07 -5.81
CA TYR A 62 16.97 -8.12 -4.76
C TYR A 62 18.36 -8.05 -5.40
#